data_AF-K0F0M3-F1
#
_entry.id   AF-K0F0M3-F1
#
_cell.length_a   1.000
_cell.length_b   1.000
_cell.length_c   1.000
_cell.angle_alpha   90.00
_cell.angle_beta   90.00
_cell.angle_gamma   90.00
#
_symmetry.space_group_name_H-M   'P 1'
#
loop_
_entity.id
_entity.type
_entity.pdbx_description
1 polymer ?
#
loop_
_entity_poly.entity_id
_entity_poly.type
_entity_poly.pdbx_seq_one_letter_code
_entity_poly.pdbx_strand_id
1 'polypeptide(L)' 'MKFERRNLDNGQRVEFEWEPAEQDGYDFRAVRVWPEGAAPVEPQTRQAGQGMTMAAWDIDPITNQRHQIDE' A
#
# COMPACT_ATOMS: atom_id res chain seq x y z
N MET A 1 18.13 -0.79 -4.61
CA MET A 1 16.97 0.12 -4.75
C MET A 1 16.25 0.15 -3.41
N LYS A 2 16.30 1.26 -2.65
CA LYS A 2 15.48 1.37 -1.44
C LYS A 2 14.07 1.71 -1.88
N PHE A 3 13.10 0.88 -1.51
CA PHE A 3 11.72 1.29 -1.52
C PHE A 3 11.64 2.48 -0.57
N GLU A 4 11.59 3.70 -1.10
CA GLU A 4 11.18 4.87 -0.32
C GLU A 4 9.70 4.69 -0.02
N ARG A 5 9.42 3.74 0.89
CA ARG A 5 8.21 3.75 1.71
C ARG A 5 8.18 5.18 2.23
N ARG A 6 7.20 5.97 1.75
CA ARG A 6 7.01 7.39 2.12
C ARG A 6 7.38 7.55 3.60
N ASN A 7 8.59 8.06 3.87
CA ASN A 7 9.16 8.07 5.21
C ASN A 7 8.41 9.14 5.99
N LEU A 8 7.38 8.72 6.69
CA LEU A 8 6.79 9.51 7.76
C LEU A 8 7.49 9.07 9.03
N ASP A 9 8.14 10.00 9.71
CA ASP A 9 8.77 9.76 10.99
C ASP A 9 7.73 9.78 12.11
N ASN A 10 7.93 8.97 13.15
CA ASN A 10 7.06 9.00 14.32
C ASN A 10 7.09 10.39 14.96
N GLY A 11 5.90 10.97 15.21
CA GLY A 11 5.77 12.32 15.74
C GLY A 11 5.91 13.44 14.70
N GLN A 12 6.17 13.11 13.44
CA GLN A 12 6.12 14.08 12.34
C GLN A 12 4.69 14.58 12.14
N ARG A 13 4.56 15.88 11.87
CA ARG A 13 3.28 16.48 11.49
C ARG A 13 2.94 16.16 10.04
N VAL A 14 1.69 15.79 9.81
CA VAL A 14 1.19 15.37 8.51
C VAL A 14 -0.14 16.03 8.22
N GLU A 15 -0.45 16.14 6.95
CA GLU A 15 -1.77 16.43 6.43
C GLU A 15 -2.29 15.20 5.68
N PHE A 16 -3.61 15.06 5.60
CA PHE A 16 -4.22 13.90 4.95
C PHE A 16 -5.58 14.22 4.33
N GLU A 17 -5.93 13.47 3.30
CA GLU A 17 -7.29 13.36 2.78
C GLU A 17 -7.94 12.12 3.37
N TRP A 18 -9.22 12.22 3.70
CA TRP A 18 -10.01 11.15 4.27
C TRP A 18 -11.32 10.97 3.50
N GLU A 19 -11.89 9.77 3.59
CA GLU A 19 -13.21 9.46 3.04
C GLU A 19 -14.03 8.66 4.06
N PRO A 20 -15.37 8.68 3.96
CA PRO A 20 -16.21 7.77 4.72
C PRO A 20 -15.91 6.31 4.36
N ALA A 21 -15.62 5.50 5.37
CA ALA A 21 -15.37 4.06 5.21
C ALA A 21 -15.50 3.39 6.58
N GLU A 22 -16.13 2.23 6.63
CA GLU A 22 -16.12 1.42 7.85
C GLU A 22 -14.81 0.61 7.90
N GLN A 23 -13.85 1.05 8.72
CA GLN A 23 -12.57 0.37 8.89
C GLN A 23 -12.06 0.51 10.34
N ASP A 24 -11.65 -0.60 10.94
CA ASP A 24 -11.05 -0.64 12.29
C ASP A 24 -11.93 0.02 13.39
N GLY A 25 -13.26 0.06 13.18
CA GLY A 25 -14.23 0.70 14.09
C GLY A 25 -14.42 2.21 13.90
N TYR A 26 -13.84 2.80 12.85
CA TYR A 26 -14.06 4.18 12.44
C TYR A 26 -14.94 4.25 11.20
N ASP A 27 -15.74 5.31 11.09
CA ASP A 27 -16.58 5.63 9.92
C ASP A 27 -15.81 6.37 8.81
N PHE A 28 -14.49 6.52 8.97
CA PHE A 28 -13.61 7.20 8.02
C PHE A 28 -12.26 6.52 7.96
N ARG A 29 -11.59 6.65 6.81
CA ARG A 29 -10.18 6.24 6.65
C ARG A 29 -9.39 7.31 5.93
N ALA A 30 -8.10 7.40 6.24
CA ALA A 30 -7.17 8.22 5.49
C ALA A 30 -6.84 7.55 4.15
N VAL A 31 -7.02 8.28 3.05
CA VAL A 31 -6.74 7.78 1.69
C VAL A 31 -5.40 8.30 1.16
N ARG A 32 -4.94 9.45 1.65
CA ARG A 32 -3.63 10.05 1.32
C ARG A 32 -3.07 10.74 2.54
N VAL A 33 -1.76 10.60 2.77
CA VAL A 33 -1.04 11.23 3.88
C VAL A 33 0.28 11.77 3.34
N TRP A 34 0.63 13.01 3.70
CA TRP A 34 1.90 13.65 3.32
C TRP A 34 2.43 14.53 4.48
N PRO A 35 3.73 14.86 4.51
CA PRO A 35 4.29 15.78 5.48
C PRO A 35 3.61 17.15 5.45
N GLU A 36 3.38 17.77 6.62
CA GLU A 36 2.83 19.12 6.69
C GLU A 36 3.64 20.10 5.82
N GLY A 37 2.95 20.87 4.97
CA GLY A 37 3.57 21.84 4.07
C GLY A 37 4.21 21.26 2.81
N ALA A 38 4.23 19.93 2.65
CA ALA A 38 4.57 19.29 1.38
C ALA A 38 3.35 19.24 0.45
N ALA A 39 3.59 19.10 -0.85
CA ALA A 39 2.50 18.86 -1.79
C ALA A 39 1.93 17.44 -1.62
N PRO A 40 0.60 17.25 -1.72
CA PRO A 40 -0.02 15.93 -1.69
C PRO A 40 0.55 15.05 -2.80
N VAL A 41 1.16 13.92 -2.45
CA VAL A 41 1.66 12.98 -3.46
C VAL A 41 0.46 12.26 -4.06
N GLU A 42 0.33 12.25 -5.38
CA GLU A 42 -0.74 11.51 -6.05
C GLU A 42 -0.67 10.03 -5.64
N PRO A 43 -1.83 9.37 -5.43
CA PRO A 43 -1.83 7.93 -5.32
C PRO A 43 -1.13 7.41 -6.57
N GLN A 44 -0.07 6.63 -6.39
CA GLN A 44 0.32 5.71 -7.44
C GLN A 44 -0.86 4.75 -7.53
N THR A 45 -1.85 5.10 -8.34
CA THR A 45 -2.78 4.11 -8.89
C THR A 45 -1.84 3.03 -9.34
N ARG A 46 -1.81 1.90 -8.61
CA ARG A 46 -1.12 0.71 -9.09
C ARG A 46 -1.67 0.61 -10.49
N GLN A 47 -0.80 0.85 -11.47
CA GLN A 47 -1.21 0.78 -12.85
C GLN A 47 -2.01 -0.51 -12.92
N ALA A 48 -3.24 -0.43 -13.40
CA ALA A 48 -4.08 -1.59 -13.69
C ALA A 48 -3.46 -2.40 -14.86
N GLY A 49 -2.13 -2.48 -14.85
CA GLY A 49 -1.30 -3.31 -15.65
C GLY A 49 -1.60 -4.72 -15.22
N GLN A 50 -2.40 -5.33 -16.09
CA GLN A 50 -2.33 -6.73 -16.42
C GLN A 50 -2.98 -7.58 -15.33
N GLY A 51 -4.20 -8.01 -15.65
CA GLY A 51 -4.83 -9.16 -15.05
C GLY A 51 -3.90 -10.36 -15.22
N MET A 52 -2.96 -10.49 -14.29
CA MET A 52 -2.24 -11.72 -14.05
C MET A 52 -3.27 -12.68 -13.47
N THR A 53 -3.96 -13.34 -14.41
CA THR A 53 -4.28 -14.76 -14.35
C THR A 53 -3.57 -15.40 -13.17
N MET A 54 -4.36 -15.85 -12.20
CA MET A 54 -3.87 -16.44 -10.96
C MET A 54 -3.10 -17.72 -11.28
N ALA A 55 -1.83 -17.59 -11.66
CA ALA A 55 -0.87 -18.61 -11.29
C ALA A 55 -0.88 -18.57 -9.77
N ALA A 56 -1.51 -19.55 -9.15
CA ALA A 56 -1.45 -19.71 -7.72
C ALA A 56 0.04 -19.88 -7.40
N TRP A 57 0.63 -18.89 -6.75
CA TRP A 57 2.02 -18.98 -6.30
C TRP A 57 1.96 -19.46 -4.87
N ASP A 58 2.50 -20.64 -4.59
CA ASP A 58 2.77 -21.03 -3.21
C ASP A 58 4.05 -20.30 -2.80
N ILE A 59 3.94 -19.45 -1.77
CA ILE A 59 5.09 -18.79 -1.15
C ILE A 59 5.47 -19.66 0.03
N ASP A 60 6.64 -20.29 -0.05
CA ASP A 60 7.20 -20.98 1.10
C ASP A 60 7.47 -19.96 2.23
N PRO A 61 6.81 -20.09 3.40
CA PRO A 61 6.93 -19.11 4.48
C PRO A 61 8.31 -19.13 5.15
N ILE A 62 9.08 -20.21 4.98
CA ILE A 62 10.42 -20.36 5.57
C ILE A 62 11.46 -19.73 4.66
N THR A 63 11.35 -19.92 3.35
CA THR A 63 12.39 -19.50 2.40
C THR A 63 12.04 -18.24 1.60
N ASN A 64 10.77 -17.81 1.62
CA ASN A 64 10.23 -16.76 0.75
C ASN A 64 10.51 -17.06 -0.75
N GLN A 65 10.60 -18.34 -1.11
CA GLN A 65 10.69 -18.77 -2.50
C GLN A 65 9.30 -19.00 -3.08
N ARG A 66 9.14 -18.65 -4.36
CA ARG A 66 7.88 -18.83 -5.11
C ARG A 66 7.97 -20.11 -5.90
N HIS A 67 7.12 -21.07 -5.58
CA HIS A 67 6.95 -22.28 -6.37
C HIS A 67 5.64 -22.14 -7.15
N GLN A 68 5.73 -22.32 -8.47
CA GLN A 68 4.55 -22.44 -9.30
C GLN A 68 3.92 -23.80 -9.02
N ILE A 69 2.64 -23.82 -8.63
CA ILE A 69 1.85 -25.04 -8.55
C ILE A 69 1.26 -25.29 -9.93
N ASP A 70 1.78 -26.32 -10.60
CA ASP A 70 1.13 -26.90 -11.77
C ASP A 70 0.00 -27.81 -11.26
N GLU A 71 -1.25 -27.55 -11.70
CA GLU A 71 -2.45 -28.31 -11.33
C GLU A 71 -2.38 -29.79 -11.70
#